data_AF-A0A7G2MBZ6-F1
#
_entry.id   AF-A0A7G2MBZ6-F1
#
_cell.length_a   1.000
_cell.length_b   1.000
_cell.length_c   1.000
_cell.angle_alpha   90.00
_cell.angle_beta   90.00
_cell.angle_gamma   90.00
#
_symmetry.space_group_name_H-M   'P 1'
#
loop_
_entity.id
_entity.type
_entity.pdbx_description
1 polymer ?
#
loop_
_entity_poly.entity_id
_entity_poly.type
_entity_poly.pdbx_seq_one_letter_code
_entity_poly.pdbx_strand_id
1 'polypeptide(L)'
;MGKKLESNFINMVVVLFAVTLIASAAVGYVYSLTAEPINQAKQAKQVNAIRQVIPGEFDNNPSMDAWKIATDSKLDYPYLYKEKKPDSLVVYPAKKNGELIGTAVKTLSNDGFGGQVWLMVGFNKDGSIYNYSVLEHKETPGLGSKMDIWFTKEGKGSIIGKIPGTTGLKVTKDGGDVDAITAATISSRAFLDAVNRAAAAISNNTTPVADTTQQNQ
;
A
#
# COMPACT_ATOMS: atom_id res chain seq x y z
N MET A 1 5.00 -26.69 52.36
CA MET A 1 6.03 -25.63 52.50
C MET A 1 7.02 -25.81 51.35
N GLY A 2 6.89 -25.04 50.27
CA GLY A 2 7.87 -25.09 49.18
C GLY A 2 9.19 -24.49 49.64
N LYS A 3 10.29 -25.24 49.51
CA LYS A 3 11.65 -24.76 49.80
C LYS A 3 11.91 -23.54 48.90
N LYS A 4 12.15 -22.36 49.47
CA LYS A 4 12.46 -21.15 48.68
C LYS A 4 13.73 -21.41 47.87
N LEU A 5 13.64 -21.29 46.56
CA LEU A 5 14.81 -21.32 45.69
C LEU A 5 15.66 -20.10 46.00
N GLU A 6 16.93 -20.29 46.35
CA GLU A 6 17.83 -19.16 46.58
C GLU A 6 18.08 -18.42 45.27
N SER A 7 18.02 -17.09 45.32
CA SER A 7 18.27 -16.23 44.16
C SER A 7 19.75 -16.20 43.86
N ASN A 8 20.21 -17.12 43.00
CA ASN A 8 21.54 -17.09 42.40
C ASN A 8 21.44 -16.77 40.90
N PHE A 9 22.55 -16.33 40.31
CA PHE A 9 22.59 -15.90 38.91
C PHE A 9 22.04 -16.95 37.94
N ILE A 10 22.35 -18.24 38.15
CA ILE A 10 21.89 -19.34 37.31
C ILE A 10 20.37 -19.53 37.43
N ASN A 11 19.82 -19.52 38.64
CA ASN A 11 18.39 -19.64 38.88
C ASN A 11 17.60 -18.49 38.25
N MET A 12 18.13 -17.26 38.31
CA MET A 12 17.53 -16.11 37.64
C MET A 12 17.50 -16.28 36.12
N VAL A 13 18.61 -16.73 35.51
CA VAL A 13 18.70 -16.98 34.07
C VAL A 13 17.71 -18.07 33.62
N VAL A 14 17.64 -19.19 34.37
CA VAL A 14 16.73 -20.30 34.05
C VAL A 14 15.26 -19.87 34.17
N VAL A 15 14.91 -19.13 35.23
CA VAL A 15 13.54 -18.64 35.41
C VAL A 15 13.17 -17.65 34.30
N LEU A 16 14.05 -16.70 33.97
CA LEU A 16 13.79 -15.76 32.89
C LEU A 16 13.64 -16.49 31.55
N PHE A 17 14.52 -17.45 31.24
CA PHE A 17 14.42 -18.25 30.03
C PHE A 17 13.12 -19.05 29.96
N ALA A 18 12.70 -19.68 31.05
CA ALA A 18 11.46 -20.44 31.08
C ALA A 18 10.24 -19.54 30.84
N VAL A 19 10.20 -18.37 31.49
CA VAL A 19 9.10 -17.41 31.31
C VAL A 19 9.08 -16.85 29.88
N THR A 20 10.23 -16.49 29.30
CA THR A 20 10.29 -15.98 27.92
C THR A 20 9.95 -17.06 26.89
N LEU A 21 10.37 -18.31 27.12
CA LEU A 21 10.01 -19.45 26.28
C LEU A 21 8.50 -19.67 26.28
N ILE A 22 7.86 -19.67 27.45
CA ILE A 22 6.41 -19.84 27.56
C ILE A 22 5.67 -18.66 26.89
N ALA A 23 6.11 -17.42 27.14
CA ALA A 23 5.50 -16.23 26.56
C ALA A 23 5.61 -16.22 25.01
N SER A 24 6.79 -16.53 24.47
CA SER A 24 7.00 -16.61 23.02
C SER A 24 6.20 -17.74 22.37
N ALA A 25 6.12 -18.91 23.01
CA ALA A 25 5.27 -20.02 22.55
C ALA A 25 3.79 -19.63 22.50
N ALA A 26 3.30 -18.93 23.54
CA ALA A 26 1.92 -18.44 23.58
C ALA A 26 1.64 -17.45 22.44
N VAL A 27 2.52 -16.47 22.21
CA VAL A 27 2.38 -15.50 21.10
C VAL A 27 2.44 -16.19 19.75
N GLY A 28 3.36 -17.13 19.55
CA GLY A 28 3.49 -17.91 18.31
C GLY A 28 2.25 -18.74 18.01
N TYR A 29 1.66 -19.38 19.03
CA TYR A 29 0.43 -20.13 18.88
C TYR A 29 -0.75 -19.22 18.48
N VAL A 30 -0.93 -18.09 19.17
CA VAL A 30 -1.97 -17.10 18.81
C VAL A 30 -1.77 -16.58 17.39
N TYR A 31 -0.53 -16.31 16.99
CA TYR A 31 -0.22 -15.91 15.61
C TYR A 31 -0.61 -16.99 14.60
N SER A 32 -0.30 -18.26 14.86
CA SER A 32 -0.63 -19.36 13.94
C SER A 32 -2.14 -19.49 13.68
N LEU A 33 -2.96 -19.26 14.71
CA LEU A 33 -4.42 -19.28 14.59
C LEU A 33 -5.00 -18.04 13.89
N THR A 34 -4.32 -16.90 14.00
CA THR A 34 -4.82 -15.61 13.47
C THR A 34 -4.27 -15.29 12.08
N ALA A 35 -3.15 -15.90 11.67
CA ALA A 35 -2.48 -15.62 10.40
C ALA A 35 -3.37 -15.87 9.18
N GLU A 36 -4.10 -16.99 9.15
CA GLU A 36 -4.99 -17.33 8.05
C GLU A 36 -6.19 -16.36 7.93
N PRO A 37 -6.98 -16.10 9.00
CA PRO A 37 -8.04 -15.09 8.96
C PRO A 37 -7.54 -13.70 8.54
N ILE A 38 -6.34 -13.29 9.00
CA ILE A 38 -5.74 -12.00 8.60
C ILE A 38 -5.44 -11.99 7.09
N ASN A 39 -4.90 -13.07 6.54
CA ASN A 39 -4.60 -13.16 5.12
C ASN A 39 -5.89 -13.11 4.29
N GLN A 40 -6.92 -13.86 4.67
CA GLN A 40 -8.22 -13.82 4.01
C GLN A 40 -8.84 -12.41 4.06
N ALA A 41 -8.77 -11.73 5.20
CA ALA A 41 -9.23 -10.35 5.33
C ALA A 41 -8.44 -9.38 4.44
N LYS A 42 -7.11 -9.55 4.32
CA LYS A 42 -6.27 -8.74 3.41
C LYS A 42 -6.65 -8.97 1.94
N GLN A 43 -6.88 -10.22 1.54
CA GLN A 43 -7.32 -10.56 0.17
C GLN A 43 -8.71 -9.99 -0.12
N ALA A 44 -9.67 -10.14 0.80
CA ALA A 44 -11.00 -9.56 0.66
C ALA A 44 -10.95 -8.03 0.57
N LYS A 45 -10.12 -7.37 1.39
CA LYS A 45 -9.89 -5.92 1.31
C LYS A 45 -9.31 -5.51 -0.04
N GLN A 46 -8.36 -6.26 -0.58
CA GLN A 46 -7.80 -5.99 -1.91
C GLN A 46 -8.85 -6.13 -3.02
N VAL A 47 -9.65 -7.20 -3.01
CA VAL A 47 -10.71 -7.41 -4.02
C VAL A 47 -11.78 -6.32 -3.93
N ASN A 48 -12.18 -5.94 -2.71
CA ASN A 48 -13.12 -4.84 -2.51
C ASN A 48 -12.53 -3.49 -2.94
N ALA A 49 -11.24 -3.26 -2.68
CA ALA A 49 -10.55 -2.06 -3.13
C ALA A 49 -10.55 -1.97 -4.66
N ILE A 50 -10.26 -3.05 -5.39
CA ILE A 50 -10.33 -3.09 -6.86
C ILE A 50 -11.73 -2.65 -7.33
N ARG A 51 -12.80 -3.18 -6.73
CA ARG A 51 -14.19 -2.80 -7.07
C ARG A 51 -14.51 -1.33 -6.78
N GLN A 52 -13.95 -0.78 -5.70
CA GLN A 52 -14.17 0.62 -5.31
C GLN A 52 -13.44 1.62 -6.21
N VAL A 53 -12.29 1.21 -6.77
CA VAL A 53 -11.43 2.14 -7.50
C VAL A 53 -11.60 2.09 -9.02
N ILE A 54 -12.35 1.13 -9.55
CA ILE A 54 -12.55 1.00 -10.98
C ILE A 54 -13.89 1.61 -11.39
N PRO A 55 -13.94 2.37 -12.50
CA PRO A 55 -15.19 2.89 -13.04
C PRO A 55 -16.12 1.77 -13.53
N GLY A 56 -17.38 1.82 -13.10
CA GLY A 56 -18.43 0.94 -13.61
C GLY A 56 -18.30 -0.53 -13.19
N GLU A 57 -19.03 -1.39 -13.89
CA GLU A 57 -19.01 -2.84 -13.67
C GLU A 57 -18.09 -3.52 -14.68
N PHE A 58 -17.27 -4.46 -14.21
CA PHE A 58 -16.41 -5.32 -15.02
C PHE A 58 -16.84 -6.79 -14.91
N ASP A 59 -16.59 -7.58 -15.94
CA ASP A 59 -16.94 -9.00 -16.02
C ASP A 59 -15.73 -9.94 -15.99
N ASN A 60 -14.51 -9.40 -16.14
CA ASN A 60 -13.29 -10.16 -15.99
C ASN A 60 -12.91 -10.38 -14.51
N ASN A 61 -11.83 -11.12 -14.26
CA ASN A 61 -11.21 -11.22 -12.94
C ASN A 61 -9.90 -10.41 -12.95
N PRO A 62 -9.90 -9.13 -12.51
CA PRO A 62 -8.72 -8.28 -12.54
C PRO A 62 -7.52 -8.85 -11.77
N SER A 63 -7.77 -9.67 -10.74
CA SER A 63 -6.73 -10.32 -9.95
C SER A 63 -6.01 -11.42 -10.71
N MET A 64 -6.69 -12.11 -11.64
CA MET A 64 -6.07 -13.14 -12.48
C MET A 64 -5.36 -12.52 -13.69
N ASP A 65 -5.90 -11.42 -14.21
CA ASP A 65 -5.30 -10.67 -15.32
C ASP A 65 -4.19 -9.71 -14.85
N ALA A 66 -3.80 -9.79 -13.58
CA ALA A 66 -2.85 -8.87 -12.98
C ALA A 66 -1.42 -9.13 -13.44
N TRP A 67 -0.63 -8.06 -13.57
CA TRP A 67 0.80 -8.17 -13.85
C TRP A 67 1.62 -7.25 -12.96
N LYS A 68 2.90 -7.56 -12.81
CA LYS A 68 3.86 -6.73 -12.07
C LYS A 68 4.61 -5.81 -13.03
N ILE A 69 4.79 -4.57 -12.62
CA ILE A 69 5.66 -3.59 -13.28
C ILE A 69 6.82 -3.31 -12.34
N ALA A 70 8.04 -3.49 -12.83
CA ALA A 70 9.23 -3.10 -12.09
C ALA A 70 9.27 -1.58 -11.93
N THR A 71 9.53 -1.14 -10.73
CA THR A 71 9.76 0.27 -10.39
C THR A 71 11.20 0.63 -10.76
N ASP A 72 11.51 0.60 -12.06
CA ASP A 72 12.84 0.94 -12.55
C ASP A 72 13.19 2.42 -12.28
N SER A 73 14.45 2.76 -12.51
CA SER A 73 15.01 4.11 -12.38
C SER A 73 14.29 5.18 -13.22
N LYS A 74 13.44 4.82 -14.20
CA LYS A 74 12.78 5.77 -15.12
C LYS A 74 11.43 6.28 -14.62
N LEU A 75 10.92 5.76 -13.50
CA LEU A 75 9.97 6.50 -12.66
C LEU A 75 10.73 7.61 -11.91
N ASP A 76 11.27 8.56 -12.68
CA ASP A 76 12.08 9.68 -12.21
C ASP A 76 11.21 10.95 -12.23
N TYR A 77 10.26 11.03 -11.31
CA TYR A 77 9.79 12.34 -10.90
C TYR A 77 10.85 12.91 -9.96
N PRO A 78 11.39 14.12 -10.22
CA PRO A 78 12.48 14.69 -9.43
C PRO A 78 12.14 15.00 -7.97
N TYR A 79 10.90 14.72 -7.55
CA TYR A 79 10.35 14.92 -6.21
C TYR A 79 9.93 13.62 -5.51
N LEU A 80 10.10 12.45 -6.15
CA LEU A 80 9.93 11.16 -5.48
C LEU A 80 11.07 10.96 -4.50
N TYR A 81 10.74 10.61 -3.26
CA TYR A 81 11.75 10.29 -2.26
C TYR A 81 12.55 9.07 -2.73
N LYS A 82 13.85 9.31 -2.93
CA LYS A 82 14.74 8.44 -3.72
C LYS A 82 15.19 7.19 -2.99
N GLU A 83 15.05 7.13 -1.67
CA GLU A 83 15.83 6.20 -0.87
C GLU A 83 15.23 4.80 -0.75
N LYS A 84 13.90 4.64 -0.90
CA LYS A 84 13.24 3.33 -0.78
C LYS A 84 12.12 3.18 -1.79
N LYS A 85 12.42 2.67 -2.98
CA LYS A 85 11.39 2.26 -3.95
C LYS A 85 10.97 0.81 -3.65
N PRO A 86 9.69 0.44 -3.81
CA PRO A 86 9.33 -0.97 -3.89
C PRO A 86 10.03 -1.62 -5.09
N ASP A 87 10.15 -2.95 -5.10
CA ASP A 87 10.74 -3.67 -6.24
C ASP A 87 9.78 -3.73 -7.44
N SER A 88 8.47 -3.78 -7.17
CA SER A 88 7.43 -3.79 -8.19
C SER A 88 6.10 -3.24 -7.68
N LEU A 89 5.26 -2.81 -8.62
CA LEU A 89 3.85 -2.47 -8.42
C LEU A 89 2.99 -3.51 -9.14
N VAL A 90 1.76 -3.73 -8.66
CA VAL A 90 0.84 -4.70 -9.28
C VAL A 90 -0.30 -3.96 -9.96
N VAL A 91 -0.53 -4.26 -11.22
CA VAL A 91 -1.57 -3.65 -12.05
C VAL A 91 -2.69 -4.67 -12.29
N TYR A 92 -3.93 -4.21 -12.15
CA TYR A 92 -5.16 -4.99 -12.25
C TYR A 92 -6.06 -4.36 -13.33
N PRO A 93 -6.09 -4.90 -14.55
CA PRO A 93 -6.94 -4.38 -15.60
C PRO A 93 -8.39 -4.82 -15.37
N ALA A 94 -9.34 -3.90 -15.51
CA ALA A 94 -10.76 -4.24 -15.56
C ALA A 94 -11.30 -4.11 -16.97
N LYS A 95 -12.04 -5.14 -17.39
CA LYS A 95 -12.64 -5.22 -18.71
C LYS A 95 -14.14 -5.49 -18.58
N LYS A 96 -14.90 -4.98 -19.54
CA LYS A 96 -16.31 -5.32 -19.75
C LYS A 96 -16.50 -5.70 -21.20
N ASN A 97 -17.05 -6.87 -21.46
CA ASN A 97 -17.20 -7.42 -22.81
C ASN A 97 -15.88 -7.45 -23.61
N GLY A 98 -14.76 -7.68 -22.92
CA GLY A 98 -13.42 -7.66 -23.51
C GLY A 98 -12.78 -6.28 -23.71
N GLU A 99 -13.50 -5.18 -23.49
CA GLU A 99 -12.98 -3.82 -23.58
C GLU A 99 -12.45 -3.33 -22.22
N LEU A 100 -11.22 -2.78 -22.18
CA LEU A 100 -10.65 -2.19 -20.96
C LEU A 100 -11.51 -0.99 -20.52
N ILE A 101 -12.08 -1.02 -19.32
CA ILE A 101 -12.89 0.08 -18.76
C ILE A 101 -12.10 0.96 -17.79
N GLY A 102 -11.06 0.40 -17.17
CA GLY A 102 -10.18 1.09 -16.24
C GLY A 102 -9.10 0.15 -15.70
N THR A 103 -8.18 0.72 -14.94
CA THR A 103 -7.02 -0.01 -14.41
C THR A 103 -6.82 0.36 -12.96
N ALA A 104 -6.76 -0.64 -12.07
CA ALA A 104 -6.36 -0.43 -10.69
C ALA A 104 -4.88 -0.78 -10.50
N VAL A 105 -4.17 -0.02 -9.68
CA VAL A 105 -2.74 -0.22 -9.40
C VAL A 105 -2.56 -0.28 -7.89
N LYS A 106 -2.05 -1.41 -7.40
CA LYS A 106 -1.58 -1.54 -6.03
C LYS A 106 -0.17 -0.96 -5.95
N THR A 107 -0.06 0.11 -5.17
CA THR A 107 1.14 0.91 -5.02
C THR A 107 1.47 1.13 -3.55
N LEU A 108 2.69 1.56 -3.28
CA LEU A 108 3.12 1.95 -1.95
C LEU A 108 4.08 3.13 -1.99
N SER A 109 4.11 3.86 -0.88
CA SER A 109 5.19 4.77 -0.52
C SER A 109 5.82 4.32 0.80
N ASN A 110 7.14 4.46 0.92
CA ASN A 110 7.89 4.15 2.15
C ASN A 110 8.06 5.37 3.05
N ASP A 111 7.59 6.54 2.60
CA ASP A 111 7.90 7.85 3.21
C ASP A 111 6.76 8.40 4.09
N GLY A 112 5.82 7.55 4.49
CA GLY A 112 4.79 7.91 5.46
C GLY A 112 5.41 8.18 6.83
N PHE A 113 4.75 9.01 7.64
CA PHE A 113 5.24 9.37 8.97
C PHE A 113 5.34 8.15 9.90
N GLY A 114 4.39 7.22 9.78
CA GLY A 114 4.35 5.95 10.51
C GLY A 114 4.98 4.78 9.73
N GLY A 115 5.54 5.02 8.55
CA GLY A 115 6.13 4.01 7.68
C GLY A 115 5.35 3.83 6.37
N GLN A 116 5.19 2.58 5.93
CA GLN A 116 4.62 2.29 4.61
C GLN A 116 3.15 2.70 4.51
N VAL A 117 2.81 3.32 3.38
CA VAL A 117 1.43 3.65 2.98
C VAL A 117 1.10 2.87 1.72
N TRP A 118 0.23 1.88 1.83
CA TRP A 118 -0.24 1.05 0.73
C TRP A 118 -1.58 1.55 0.21
N LEU A 119 -1.64 1.78 -1.10
CA LEU A 119 -2.83 2.27 -1.78
C LEU A 119 -3.21 1.34 -2.93
N MET A 120 -4.51 1.29 -3.20
CA MET A 120 -5.05 0.89 -4.49
C MET A 120 -5.54 2.17 -5.18
N VAL A 121 -4.99 2.48 -6.35
CA VAL A 121 -5.39 3.67 -7.11
C VAL A 121 -5.98 3.21 -8.43
N GLY A 122 -7.18 3.67 -8.75
CA GLY A 122 -7.85 3.31 -9.99
C GLY A 122 -7.94 4.47 -10.95
N PHE A 123 -7.71 4.16 -12.21
CA PHE A 123 -7.62 5.10 -13.30
C PHE A 123 -8.66 4.79 -14.37
N ASN A 124 -9.21 5.85 -14.95
CA ASN A 124 -9.99 5.80 -16.17
C ASN A 124 -9.07 5.53 -17.38
N LYS A 125 -9.65 5.22 -18.54
CA LYS A 125 -8.91 4.97 -19.78
C LYS A 125 -8.03 6.15 -20.23
N ASP A 126 -8.41 7.36 -19.86
CA ASP A 126 -7.68 8.60 -20.17
C ASP A 126 -6.52 8.89 -19.21
N GLY A 127 -6.29 8.03 -18.22
CA GLY A 127 -5.26 8.21 -17.19
C GLY A 127 -5.67 9.13 -16.04
N SER A 128 -6.90 9.63 -16.01
CA SER A 128 -7.42 10.38 -14.87
C SER A 128 -7.72 9.45 -13.69
N ILE A 129 -7.50 9.93 -12.47
CA ILE A 129 -7.78 9.17 -11.25
C ILE A 129 -9.30 9.08 -11.08
N TYR A 130 -9.85 7.87 -11.14
CA TYR A 130 -11.27 7.64 -10.88
C TYR A 130 -11.54 7.66 -9.37
N ASN A 131 -10.79 6.86 -8.62
CA ASN A 131 -10.92 6.77 -7.17
C ASN A 131 -9.68 6.06 -6.56
N TYR A 132 -9.58 6.04 -5.24
CA TYR A 132 -8.53 5.30 -4.52
C TYR A 132 -9.10 4.62 -3.27
N SER A 133 -8.35 3.65 -2.75
CA SER A 133 -8.66 2.97 -1.50
C SER A 133 -7.36 2.72 -0.74
N VAL A 134 -7.36 3.04 0.56
CA VAL A 134 -6.19 2.86 1.43
C VAL A 134 -6.17 1.43 1.96
N LEU A 135 -5.12 0.68 1.61
CA LEU A 135 -5.00 -0.73 1.95
C LEU A 135 -4.40 -0.92 3.34
N GLU A 136 -3.30 -0.23 3.65
CA GLU A 136 -2.58 -0.36 4.91
C GLU A 136 -1.73 0.89 5.16
N HIS A 137 -1.73 1.39 6.40
CA HIS A 137 -0.80 2.43 6.85
C HIS A 137 -0.65 2.36 8.37
N LYS A 138 0.35 3.07 8.91
CA LYS A 138 0.58 3.22 10.36
C LYS A 138 0.63 4.68 10.83
N GLU A 139 0.13 5.59 10.00
CA GLU A 139 0.04 7.01 10.33
C GLU A 139 -0.74 7.30 11.62
N THR A 140 -0.41 8.42 12.26
CA THR A 140 -1.04 8.88 13.50
C THR A 140 -2.56 9.03 13.35
N PRO A 141 -3.37 8.36 14.19
CA PRO A 141 -4.82 8.49 14.17
C PRO A 141 -5.29 9.94 14.32
N GLY A 142 -6.26 10.35 13.49
CA GLY A 142 -6.83 11.71 13.50
C GLY A 142 -5.98 12.78 12.83
N LEU A 143 -4.76 12.45 12.42
CA LEU A 143 -3.85 13.29 11.65
C LEU A 143 -3.66 12.67 10.26
N GLY A 144 -2.60 11.89 10.05
CA GLY A 144 -2.29 11.28 8.76
C GLY A 144 -3.31 10.23 8.31
N SER A 145 -4.02 9.58 9.24
CA SER A 145 -5.09 8.63 8.91
C SER A 145 -6.27 9.28 8.17
N LYS A 146 -6.36 10.62 8.14
CA LYS A 146 -7.40 11.31 7.36
C LYS A 146 -7.24 11.11 5.86
N MET A 147 -6.14 10.52 5.38
CA MET A 147 -5.95 10.19 3.97
C MET A 147 -7.08 9.33 3.39
N ASP A 148 -7.80 8.55 4.21
CA ASP A 148 -8.97 7.78 3.76
C ASP A 148 -10.08 8.65 3.14
N ILE A 149 -10.20 9.90 3.59
CA ILE A 149 -11.28 10.81 3.20
C ILE A 149 -10.77 12.11 2.55
N TRP A 150 -9.55 12.54 2.87
CA TRP A 150 -9.07 13.88 2.55
C TRP A 150 -8.82 14.12 1.05
N PHE A 151 -8.41 13.07 0.33
CA PHE A 151 -8.09 13.14 -1.09
C PHE A 151 -9.25 12.63 -1.97
N THR A 152 -10.39 12.26 -1.36
CA THR A 152 -11.61 11.87 -2.08
C THR A 152 -12.26 13.07 -2.75
N LYS A 153 -13.28 12.83 -3.59
CA LYS A 153 -13.98 13.87 -4.34
C LYS A 153 -14.49 15.03 -3.46
N GLU A 154 -15.00 14.69 -2.27
CA GLU A 154 -15.54 15.65 -1.30
C GLU A 154 -14.47 16.22 -0.35
N GLY A 155 -13.25 15.69 -0.42
CA GLY A 155 -12.13 16.07 0.42
C GLY A 155 -11.45 17.36 -0.05
N LYS A 156 -10.87 18.10 0.89
CA LYS A 156 -10.18 19.37 0.60
C LYS A 156 -8.99 19.20 -0.35
N GLY A 157 -8.30 18.06 -0.26
CA GLY A 157 -7.18 17.71 -1.12
C GLY A 157 -7.58 16.83 -2.30
N SER A 158 -8.82 16.89 -2.78
CA SER A 158 -9.33 15.98 -3.83
C SER A 158 -8.36 15.81 -4.99
N ILE A 159 -8.05 14.55 -5.32
CA ILE A 159 -7.25 14.18 -6.50
C ILE A 159 -8.10 13.54 -7.60
N ILE A 160 -9.40 13.39 -7.36
CA ILE A 160 -10.32 12.70 -8.26
C ILE A 160 -10.50 13.52 -9.55
N GLY A 161 -10.38 12.85 -10.69
CA GLY A 161 -10.42 13.46 -12.03
C GLY A 161 -9.12 14.14 -12.45
N LYS A 162 -8.11 14.26 -11.56
CA LYS A 162 -6.80 14.78 -11.94
C LYS A 162 -6.04 13.72 -12.72
N ILE A 163 -5.24 14.17 -13.69
CA ILE A 163 -4.26 13.35 -14.40
C ILE A 163 -2.89 13.73 -13.83
N PRO A 164 -2.20 12.84 -13.11
CA PRO A 164 -0.82 13.07 -12.69
C PRO A 164 0.05 13.14 -13.94
N GLY A 165 0.22 14.34 -14.49
CA GLY A 165 1.05 14.60 -15.67
C GLY A 165 2.54 14.42 -15.37
N THR A 166 3.42 14.87 -16.26
CA THR A 166 4.88 14.68 -16.17
C THR A 166 5.56 15.30 -14.95
N THR A 167 4.88 16.18 -14.21
CA THR A 167 5.37 16.78 -12.96
C THR A 167 4.83 16.11 -11.69
N GLY A 168 3.81 15.26 -11.81
CA GLY A 168 3.14 14.58 -10.70
C GLY A 168 2.28 15.52 -9.85
N LEU A 169 1.36 14.94 -9.07
CA LEU A 169 0.59 15.66 -8.05
C LEU A 169 1.48 16.02 -6.87
N LYS A 170 1.37 17.26 -6.39
CA LYS A 170 2.15 17.77 -5.26
C LYS A 170 1.28 18.57 -4.32
N VAL A 171 1.71 18.65 -3.07
CA VAL A 171 1.05 19.53 -2.11
C VAL A 171 1.30 21.00 -2.46
N THR A 172 0.37 21.88 -2.12
CA THR A 172 0.47 23.33 -2.35
C THR A 172 1.75 23.95 -1.75
N LYS A 173 2.20 23.45 -0.60
CA LYS A 173 3.47 23.87 0.04
C LYS A 173 4.73 23.56 -0.79
N ASP A 174 4.65 22.60 -1.72
CA ASP A 174 5.74 22.18 -2.58
C ASP A 174 5.54 22.68 -4.02
N GLY A 175 4.69 23.69 -4.21
CA GLY A 175 4.38 24.30 -5.51
C GLY A 175 3.37 23.52 -6.37
N GLY A 176 2.62 22.60 -5.76
CA GLY A 176 1.53 21.85 -6.42
C GLY A 176 0.15 22.48 -6.24
N ASP A 177 -0.87 21.68 -6.55
CA ASP A 177 -2.29 22.08 -6.57
C ASP A 177 -3.17 21.19 -5.67
N VAL A 178 -2.56 20.39 -4.79
CA VAL A 178 -3.26 19.53 -3.83
C VAL A 178 -3.11 20.05 -2.41
N ASP A 179 -4.20 20.22 -1.69
CA ASP A 179 -4.13 20.60 -0.28
C ASP A 179 -3.67 19.45 0.59
N ALA A 180 -2.59 19.68 1.34
CA ALA A 180 -2.10 18.72 2.33
C ALA A 180 -3.08 18.59 3.52
N ILE A 181 -3.12 17.41 4.12
CA ILE A 181 -3.78 17.20 5.42
C ILE A 181 -3.15 18.14 6.45
N THR A 182 -3.99 18.92 7.13
CA THR A 182 -3.55 19.86 8.16
C THR A 182 -2.71 19.14 9.21
N ALA A 183 -1.51 19.68 9.48
CA ALA A 183 -0.52 19.13 10.40
C ALA A 183 0.02 17.71 10.06
N ALA A 184 -0.27 17.16 8.87
CA ALA A 184 0.22 15.86 8.42
C ALA A 184 0.80 15.94 6.98
N THR A 185 1.73 16.88 6.79
CA THR A 185 2.35 17.14 5.46
C THR A 185 3.16 15.92 4.98
N ILE A 186 3.88 15.22 5.88
CA ILE A 186 4.66 14.02 5.51
C ILE A 186 3.74 12.91 4.99
N SER A 187 2.67 12.59 5.72
CA SER A 187 1.64 11.62 5.29
C SER A 187 1.02 11.99 3.93
N SER A 188 0.76 13.30 3.73
CA SER A 188 0.19 13.80 2.47
C SER A 188 1.15 13.62 1.30
N ARG A 189 2.44 13.90 1.50
CA ARG A 189 3.47 13.70 0.48
C ARG A 189 3.66 12.23 0.15
N ALA A 190 3.68 11.34 1.16
CA ALA A 190 3.75 9.90 0.95
C ALA A 190 2.55 9.37 0.16
N PHE A 191 1.35 9.86 0.47
CA PHE A 191 0.15 9.51 -0.28
C PHE A 191 0.25 9.92 -1.76
N LEU A 192 0.64 11.18 -2.04
CA LEU A 192 0.79 11.66 -3.42
C LEU A 192 1.95 10.98 -4.16
N ASP A 193 3.04 10.65 -3.47
CA ASP A 193 4.15 9.84 -3.99
C ASP A 193 3.66 8.49 -4.48
N ALA A 194 2.88 7.76 -3.66
CA ALA A 194 2.29 6.48 -4.05
C ALA A 194 1.34 6.61 -5.27
N VAL A 195 0.52 7.66 -5.31
CA VAL A 195 -0.39 7.95 -6.44
C VAL A 195 0.40 8.25 -7.72
N ASN A 196 1.43 9.07 -7.65
CA ASN A 196 2.27 9.41 -8.80
C ASN A 196 3.01 8.19 -9.35
N ARG A 197 3.49 7.29 -8.48
CA ARG A 197 4.08 6.01 -8.89
C ARG A 197 3.07 5.14 -9.64
N ALA A 198 1.84 5.05 -9.12
CA ALA A 198 0.78 4.30 -9.78
C ALA A 198 0.43 4.87 -11.17
N ALA A 199 0.33 6.20 -11.28
CA ALA A 199 0.04 6.86 -12.54
C ALA A 199 1.14 6.62 -13.58
N ALA A 200 2.41 6.74 -13.18
CA ALA A 200 3.49 6.52 -14.12
C ALA A 200 3.71 5.02 -14.46
N ALA A 201 3.24 4.09 -13.62
CA ALA A 201 3.19 2.67 -13.98
C ALA A 201 2.24 2.38 -15.15
N ILE A 202 1.15 3.14 -15.30
CA ILE A 202 0.20 2.98 -16.42
C ILE A 202 0.55 3.86 -17.63
N SER A 203 1.22 5.01 -17.42
CA SER A 203 1.65 5.89 -18.52
C SER A 203 2.85 5.34 -19.28
N ASN A 204 3.76 4.66 -18.59
CA ASN A 204 4.91 3.99 -19.21
C ASN A 204 4.48 2.60 -19.68
N ASN A 205 4.04 2.47 -20.94
CA ASN A 205 3.85 1.18 -21.63
C ASN A 205 5.18 0.40 -21.72
N THR A 206 5.65 -0.12 -20.59
CA THR A 206 6.91 -0.84 -20.45
C THR A 206 6.59 -2.25 -19.98
N THR A 207 6.72 -3.15 -20.94
CA THR A 207 6.86 -4.61 -20.88
C THR A 207 6.48 -5.29 -19.56
N PRO A 208 5.46 -6.19 -19.56
CA PRO A 208 5.18 -7.07 -18.44
C PRO A 208 6.46 -7.79 -17.99
N VAL A 209 6.82 -7.68 -16.72
CA VAL A 209 7.90 -8.50 -16.17
C VAL A 209 7.31 -9.89 -15.98
N ALA A 210 7.68 -10.83 -16.85
CA ALA A 210 7.30 -12.23 -16.70
C ALA A 210 7.78 -12.72 -15.32
N ASP A 211 6.87 -13.29 -14.54
CA ASP A 211 7.17 -13.94 -13.26
C ASP A 211 8.05 -15.16 -13.59
N THR A 212 9.38 -14.99 -13.59
CA THR A 212 10.30 -16.13 -13.62
C THR A 212 10.20 -16.81 -12.27
N THR A 213 9.22 -17.70 -12.16
CA THR A 213 9.21 -18.74 -11.13
C THR A 213 10.52 -19.50 -11.29
N GLN A 214 11.42 -19.35 -10.32
CA GLN A 214 12.60 -20.19 -10.22
C GLN A 214 12.13 -21.62 -9.93
N GLN A 215 11.90 -22.38 -10.99
CA GLN A 215 12.23 -23.80 -11.01
C GLN A 215 13.72 -23.90 -11.27
N ASN A 216 14.44 -24.52 -10.35
CA ASN A 216 15.75 -25.19 -10.45
C ASN A 216 16.34 -25.19 -9.02
N GLN A 217 16.81 -26.27 -8.40
CA GLN A 217 17.02 -27.68 -8.70
C GLN A 217 17.27 -28.35 -7.34
#